data_AF-A0A925PQW1-F1
#
_entry.id   AF-A0A925PQW1-F1
#
_cell.length_a   1.000
_cell.length_b   1.000
_cell.length_c   1.000
_cell.angle_alpha   90.00
_cell.angle_beta   90.00
_cell.angle_gamma   90.00
#
_symmetry.space_group_name_H-M   'P 1'
#
loop_
_entity.id
_entity.type
_entity.pdbx_description
1 polymer ?
#
loop_
_entity_poly.entity_id
_entity_poly.type
_entity_poly.pdbx_seq_one_letter_code
_entity_poly.pdbx_strand_id
1 'polypeptide(L)'
;PEIRFRLPWSMHDEAQLRALLAGARFEAMRMEKKRLPIDGVSARTIATGQTRGTPRGQLLEKLGLSLDDIIDRVTARLEKLGGGENFSSHGQAIYVEARAV
;
A
#
# COMPACT_ATOMS: atom_id res chain seq x y z
N PRO A 1 3.69 24.39 0.50
CA PRO A 1 2.46 23.68 0.06
C PRO A 1 2.61 22.17 0.26
N GLU A 2 1.93 21.63 1.25
CA GLU A 2 1.94 20.21 1.60
C GLU A 2 1.24 19.40 0.49
N ILE A 3 1.95 18.50 -0.19
CA ILE A 3 1.39 17.66 -1.25
C ILE A 3 0.41 16.69 -0.62
N ARG A 4 -0.90 16.95 -0.79
CA ARG A 4 -1.95 15.99 -0.49
C ARG A 4 -2.04 15.00 -1.64
N PHE A 5 -1.56 13.77 -1.45
CA PHE A 5 -1.81 12.68 -2.39
C PHE A 5 -3.31 12.37 -2.40
N ARG A 6 -4.05 12.93 -3.37
CA ARG A 6 -5.48 12.65 -3.51
C ARG A 6 -5.75 11.27 -4.14
N LEU A 7 -4.82 10.71 -4.93
CA LEU A 7 -4.82 9.35 -5.47
C LEU A 7 -3.39 8.92 -5.91
N PRO A 8 -3.03 7.61 -5.96
CA PRO A 8 -3.80 6.42 -5.60
C PRO A 8 -3.22 5.77 -4.33
N TRP A 9 -3.46 6.39 -3.17
CA TRP A 9 -3.19 5.75 -1.86
C TRP A 9 -4.46 5.57 -1.03
N SER A 10 -5.59 6.10 -1.50
CA SER A 10 -6.90 6.04 -0.84
C SER A 10 -7.79 4.89 -1.30
N MET A 11 -7.26 3.96 -2.10
CA MET A 11 -7.97 2.75 -2.58
C MET A 11 -8.28 1.73 -1.46
N HIS A 12 -8.07 2.13 -0.20
CA HIS A 12 -8.47 1.41 1.01
C HIS A 12 -9.79 1.94 1.61
N ASP A 13 -10.34 3.05 1.08
CA ASP A 13 -11.60 3.65 1.54
C ASP A 13 -12.78 3.15 0.69
N GLU A 14 -13.64 2.36 1.32
CA GLU A 14 -14.83 1.78 0.69
C GLU A 14 -15.81 2.84 0.20
N ALA A 15 -16.02 3.92 0.96
CA ALA A 15 -16.96 4.97 0.59
C ALA A 15 -16.46 5.72 -0.65
N GLN A 16 -15.15 5.96 -0.73
CA GLN A 16 -14.54 6.57 -1.91
C GLN A 16 -14.63 5.65 -3.13
N LEU A 17 -14.39 4.34 -2.96
CA LEU A 17 -14.53 3.37 -4.05
C LEU A 17 -15.98 3.34 -4.59
N ARG A 18 -16.99 3.39 -3.71
CA ARG A 18 -18.40 3.48 -4.12
C ARG A 18 -18.69 4.76 -4.91
N ALA A 19 -18.16 5.90 -4.46
CA ALA A 19 -18.31 7.17 -5.17
C ALA A 19 -17.64 7.15 -6.57
N LEU A 20 -16.47 6.52 -6.69
CA LEU A 20 -15.78 6.34 -7.98
C LEU A 20 -16.58 5.46 -8.95
N LEU A 21 -17.16 4.36 -8.47
CA LEU A 21 -18.00 3.48 -9.29
C LEU A 21 -19.24 4.21 -9.80
N ALA A 22 -19.96 4.90 -8.91
CA ALA A 22 -21.15 5.68 -9.28
C ALA A 22 -20.82 6.78 -10.30
N GLY A 23 -19.73 7.52 -10.09
CA GLY A 23 -19.26 8.55 -11.02
C GLY A 23 -18.88 8.01 -12.40
N ALA A 24 -18.50 6.73 -12.48
CA ALA A 24 -18.13 6.04 -13.71
C ALA A 24 -19.28 5.26 -14.36
N ARG A 25 -20.52 5.35 -13.84
CA ARG A 25 -21.68 4.53 -14.28
C ARG A 25 -21.46 3.03 -14.11
N PHE A 26 -20.89 2.65 -12.97
CA PHE A 26 -20.82 1.27 -12.52
C PHE A 26 -21.59 1.10 -11.21
N GLU A 27 -22.26 -0.03 -11.08
CA GLU A 27 -22.87 -0.47 -9.83
C GLU A 27 -22.01 -1.57 -9.18
N ALA A 28 -21.74 -1.44 -7.88
CA ALA A 28 -20.98 -2.44 -7.13
C ALA A 28 -21.86 -3.68 -6.86
N MET A 29 -21.58 -4.79 -7.54
CA MET A 29 -22.23 -6.08 -7.29
C MET A 29 -21.71 -6.72 -6.00
N ARG A 30 -20.40 -6.58 -5.75
CA ARG A 30 -19.74 -7.10 -4.55
C ARG A 30 -18.59 -6.18 -4.15
N MET A 31 -18.48 -5.91 -2.85
CA MET A 31 -17.35 -5.17 -2.28
C MET A 31 -17.01 -5.79 -0.93
N GLU A 32 -15.79 -6.30 -0.77
CA GLU A 32 -15.39 -7.02 0.44
C GLU A 32 -13.91 -6.85 0.77
N LYS A 33 -13.57 -6.92 2.06
CA LYS A 33 -12.19 -6.90 2.52
C LYS A 33 -11.61 -8.32 2.47
N LYS A 34 -10.46 -8.49 1.82
CA LYS A 34 -9.70 -9.74 1.77
C LYS A 34 -8.33 -9.57 2.38
N ARG A 35 -7.90 -10.62 3.08
CA ARG A 35 -6.51 -10.81 3.49
C ARG A 35 -5.80 -11.65 2.44
N LEU A 36 -4.74 -11.10 1.85
CA LEU A 36 -3.89 -11.81 0.91
C LEU A 36 -2.61 -12.22 1.64
N PRO A 37 -2.21 -13.50 1.61
CA PRO A 37 -0.96 -13.91 2.23
C PRO A 37 0.21 -13.20 1.55
N ILE A 38 1.20 -12.81 2.35
CA ILE A 38 2.51 -12.38 1.89
C ILE A 38 3.50 -13.39 2.47
N ASP A 39 4.10 -14.19 1.61
CA ASP A 39 5.05 -15.23 1.94
C ASP A 39 6.22 -15.26 0.94
N GLY A 40 7.37 -15.75 1.39
CA GLY A 40 8.53 -16.00 0.53
C GLY A 40 9.25 -14.75 -0.01
N VAL A 41 8.98 -13.57 0.54
CA VAL A 41 9.68 -12.32 0.19
C VAL A 41 10.49 -11.86 1.40
N SER A 42 11.71 -11.35 1.20
CA SER A 42 12.50 -10.82 2.32
C SER A 42 11.94 -9.49 2.83
N ALA A 43 12.08 -9.24 4.14
CA ALA A 43 11.70 -7.99 4.78
C ALA A 43 12.33 -6.76 4.09
N ARG A 44 13.58 -6.89 3.64
CA ARG A 44 14.28 -5.82 2.91
C ARG A 44 13.66 -5.52 1.55
N THR A 45 13.20 -6.54 0.83
CA THR A 45 12.53 -6.38 -0.45
C THR A 45 11.22 -5.62 -0.27
N ILE A 46 10.45 -5.96 0.77
CA ILE A 46 9.22 -5.25 1.12
C ILE A 46 9.53 -3.80 1.49
N ALA A 47 10.50 -3.56 2.38
CA ALA A 47 10.90 -2.21 2.79
C ALA A 47 11.32 -1.34 1.62
N THR A 48 12.09 -1.91 0.69
CA THR A 48 12.55 -1.23 -0.52
C THR A 48 11.38 -0.85 -1.41
N GLY A 49 10.48 -1.79 -1.71
CA GLY A 49 9.31 -1.54 -2.56
C GLY A 49 8.32 -0.53 -2.00
N GLN A 50 8.22 -0.42 -0.67
CA GLN A 50 7.37 0.58 -0.01
C GLN A 50 8.01 1.97 0.08
N THR A 51 9.33 2.07 -0.15
CA THR A 51 10.09 3.30 0.06
C THR A 51 10.62 3.88 -1.25
N ARG A 52 11.46 3.14 -1.97
CA ARG A 52 12.20 3.63 -3.12
C ARG A 52 11.27 3.80 -4.34
N GLY A 53 11.36 4.95 -5.00
CA GLY A 53 10.52 5.28 -6.16
C GLY A 53 9.04 5.57 -5.81
N THR A 54 8.66 5.54 -4.53
CA THR A 54 7.30 5.88 -4.13
C THR A 54 7.16 7.38 -3.87
N PRO A 55 5.94 7.95 -3.98
CA PRO A 55 5.71 9.34 -3.62
C PRO A 55 6.06 9.65 -2.16
N ARG A 56 5.93 8.67 -1.24
CA ARG A 56 6.36 8.81 0.15
C ARG A 56 7.88 8.88 0.27
N GLY A 57 8.62 8.06 -0.47
CA GLY A 57 10.08 8.13 -0.55
C GLY A 57 10.54 9.52 -1.00
N GLN A 58 9.96 10.04 -2.07
CA GLN A 58 10.29 11.39 -2.58
C GLN A 58 10.05 12.49 -1.55
N LEU A 59 9.02 12.38 -0.70
CA LEU A 59 8.80 13.34 0.40
C LEU A 59 9.88 13.23 1.48
N LEU A 60 10.27 12.01 1.85
CA LEU A 60 11.31 11.80 2.85
C LEU A 60 12.67 12.34 2.37
N GLU A 61 13.00 12.16 1.09
CA GLU A 61 14.18 12.77 0.47
C GLU A 61 14.13 14.30 0.50
N LYS A 62 12.97 14.90 0.18
CA LYS A 62 12.77 16.36 0.27
C LYS A 62 12.90 16.90 1.70
N LEU A 63 12.71 16.06 2.71
CA LEU A 63 12.97 16.37 4.11
C LEU A 63 14.44 16.16 4.51
N GLY A 64 15.32 15.83 3.57
CA GLY A 64 16.74 15.59 3.80
C GLY A 64 17.06 14.23 4.42
N LEU A 65 16.13 13.27 4.38
CA LEU A 65 16.33 11.95 4.95
C LEU A 65 16.94 10.99 3.92
N SER A 66 17.87 10.13 4.37
CA SER A 66 18.45 9.05 3.59
C SER A 66 17.42 7.93 3.39
N LEU A 67 17.08 7.61 2.13
CA LEU A 67 16.20 6.48 1.84
C LEU A 67 16.79 5.14 2.26
N ASP A 68 18.12 4.99 2.17
CA ASP A 68 18.77 3.75 2.58
C ASP A 68 18.66 3.56 4.10
N ASP A 69 18.86 4.61 4.89
CA ASP A 69 18.66 4.57 6.35
C ASP A 69 17.20 4.25 6.70
N ILE A 70 16.25 4.79 5.94
CA ILE A 70 14.82 4.49 6.11
C ILE A 70 14.54 3.02 5.79
N ILE A 71 15.05 2.52 4.68
CA ILE A 71 14.90 1.12 4.28
C ILE A 71 15.47 0.20 5.34
N ASP A 72 16.64 0.49 5.89
CA ASP A 72 17.26 -0.32 6.94
C ASP A 72 16.41 -0.33 8.22
N ARG A 73 15.90 0.83 8.64
CA ARG A 73 15.01 0.93 9.81
C ARG A 73 13.69 0.20 9.61
N VAL A 74 13.09 0.30 8.43
CA VAL A 74 11.84 -0.40 8.09
C VAL A 74 12.09 -1.91 8.01
N THR A 75 13.20 -2.34 7.42
CA THR A 75 13.63 -3.74 7.34
C THR A 75 13.74 -4.34 8.74
N ALA A 76 14.52 -3.69 9.63
CA ALA A 76 14.69 -4.16 11.01
C ALA A 76 13.37 -4.21 11.80
N ARG A 77 12.39 -3.37 11.44
CA ARG A 77 11.06 -3.42 12.05
C ARG A 77 10.20 -4.56 11.50
N LEU A 78 10.25 -4.80 10.19
CA LEU A 78 9.55 -5.90 9.53
C LEU A 78 10.09 -7.26 9.98
N GLU A 79 11.41 -7.40 10.12
CA GLU A 79 12.07 -8.59 10.65
C GLU A 79 11.50 -9.03 12.00
N LYS A 80 11.28 -8.06 12.90
CA LYS A 80 10.68 -8.30 14.22
C LYS A 80 9.21 -8.73 14.16
N LEU A 81 8.51 -8.45 13.07
CA LEU A 81 7.07 -8.72 12.92
C LEU A 81 6.79 -10.05 12.21
N GLY A 82 7.57 -10.37 11.18
CA GLY A 82 7.26 -11.49 10.28
C GLY A 82 8.45 -12.31 9.83
N GLY A 83 9.67 -12.02 10.30
CA GLY A 83 10.91 -12.69 9.87
C GLY A 83 11.69 -11.91 8.80
N GLY A 84 12.96 -12.25 8.61
CA GLY A 84 13.88 -11.56 7.68
C GLY A 84 13.84 -12.11 6.26
N GLU A 85 14.56 -13.19 6.00
CA GLU A 85 14.64 -13.79 4.66
C GLU A 85 13.30 -14.39 4.19
N ASN A 86 12.54 -14.96 5.12
CA ASN A 86 11.21 -15.52 4.86
C ASN A 86 10.16 -14.71 5.63
N PHE A 87 9.93 -13.46 5.24
CA PHE A 87 8.90 -12.66 5.88
C PHE A 87 7.51 -13.25 5.60
N SER A 88 6.71 -13.41 6.66
CA SER A 88 5.34 -13.90 6.58
C SER A 88 4.36 -12.90 7.20
N SER A 89 3.37 -12.47 6.43
CA SER A 89 2.29 -11.59 6.89
C SER A 89 1.08 -11.67 5.98
N HIS A 90 0.18 -10.69 6.08
CA HIS A 90 -0.97 -10.55 5.20
C HIS A 90 -1.10 -9.11 4.71
N GLY A 91 -1.30 -8.93 3.42
CA GLY A 91 -1.82 -7.71 2.83
C GLY A 91 -3.33 -7.59 3.07
N GLN A 92 -3.82 -6.36 3.13
CA GLN A 92 -5.25 -6.07 3.18
C GLN A 92 -5.66 -5.44 1.85
N ALA A 93 -6.72 -5.97 1.23
CA ALA A 93 -7.25 -5.46 -0.02
C ALA A 93 -8.77 -5.30 0.08
N ILE A 94 -9.32 -4.35 -0.68
CA ILE A 94 -10.76 -4.31 -0.97
C ILE A 94 -10.94 -4.92 -2.36
N TYR A 95 -11.62 -6.05 -2.42
CA TYR A 95 -12.05 -6.67 -3.67
C TYR A 95 -13.36 -6.01 -4.11
N VAL A 96 -13.41 -5.59 -5.38
CA VAL A 96 -14.57 -4.92 -5.98
C VAL A 96 -14.96 -5.65 -7.24
N GLU A 97 -16.21 -6.09 -7.30
CA GLU A 97 -16.87 -6.58 -8.51
C GLU A 97 -17.99 -5.60 -8.86
N ALA A 98 -17.98 -5.09 -10.08
CA ALA A 98 -18.92 -4.07 -10.51
C ALA A 98 -19.42 -4.33 -11.93
N ARG A 99 -20.62 -3.84 -12.24
CA ARG A 99 -21.27 -3.98 -13.54
C ARG A 99 -21.54 -2.60 -14.12
N ALA A 100 -21.29 -2.43 -15.42
CA ALA A 100 -21.64 -1.21 -16.14
C ALA A 100 -23.16 -1.07 -16.23
N VAL A 101 -23.64 0.17 -16.08
CA VAL A 101 -25.05 0.54 -16.17
C VAL A 101 -25.32 1.34 -17.44
#